data_AF-A0AB38SRB0-F1
#
_entry.id   AF-A0AB38SRB0-F1
#
_cell.length_a   1.000
_cell.length_b   1.000
_cell.length_c   1.000
_cell.angle_alpha   90.00
_cell.angle_beta   90.00
_cell.angle_gamma   90.00
#
_symmetry.space_group_name_H-M   'P 1'
#
loop_
_entity.id
_entity.type
_entity.pdbx_description
1 polymer ?
#
loop_
_entity_poly.entity_id
_entity_poly.type
_entity_poly.pdbx_seq_one_letter_code
_entity_poly.pdbx_strand_id
1 'polypeptide(L)'
;MRARGETAELAEMPGFPGKKTRAPTPWGKNETLLDISSCHPTFAAAFPQIYCSNLQQDRGAFVMQPVVVESEAELRALIRDRIAEFGTTYGAVEAYAGLPESYVAKLMAPSRIRRFGNRSLPLLLQALALGIARVEFVEDRTRTAKVRKRLVPRRRRLVRPVPLHQGIAAECSQGNLFGSNTEEPSWPRPTSD
;
A
#
# COMPACT_ATOMS: atom_id res chain seq x y z
N MET A 1 36.14 51.37 -29.59
CA MET A 1 36.95 50.24 -30.11
C MET A 1 36.37 48.97 -29.49
N ARG A 2 35.36 48.30 -30.09
CA ARG A 2 35.39 47.32 -31.20
C ARG A 2 36.22 46.05 -30.93
N ALA A 3 35.52 44.96 -30.58
CA ALA A 3 35.59 43.58 -31.12
C ALA A 3 34.68 42.73 -30.19
N ARG A 4 33.53 42.13 -30.52
CA ARG A 4 33.05 41.31 -31.67
C ARG A 4 33.96 40.12 -32.02
N GLY A 5 33.46 38.94 -31.65
CA GLY A 5 33.63 37.62 -32.29
C GLY A 5 32.63 36.68 -31.58
N GLU A 6 31.49 36.26 -32.16
CA GLU A 6 31.30 35.34 -33.31
C GLU A 6 32.07 34.02 -33.09
N THR A 7 31.53 32.81 -33.26
CA THR A 7 30.25 32.26 -33.75
C THR A 7 30.31 30.74 -33.52
N ALA A 8 29.13 30.12 -33.42
CA ALA A 8 28.77 28.74 -33.77
C ALA A 8 29.88 27.71 -34.08
N GLU A 9 29.83 26.59 -33.36
CA GLU A 9 30.15 25.28 -33.96
C GLU A 9 28.99 24.31 -33.66
N LEU A 10 28.12 24.22 -34.67
CA LEU A 10 27.13 23.16 -34.89
C LEU A 10 27.87 21.81 -34.95
N ALA A 11 27.47 20.85 -34.14
CA ALA A 11 26.62 19.73 -34.55
C ALA A 11 27.25 18.83 -35.61
N GLU A 12 27.80 17.69 -35.16
CA GLU A 12 27.77 16.42 -35.89
C GLU A 12 28.11 15.28 -34.91
N MET A 13 27.10 14.56 -34.41
CA MET A 13 27.29 13.26 -33.79
C MET A 13 26.69 12.18 -34.71
N PRO A 14 27.50 11.28 -35.27
CA PRO A 14 27.03 10.23 -36.16
C PRO A 14 26.38 9.07 -35.38
N GLY A 15 25.22 8.63 -35.90
CA GLY A 15 24.88 7.21 -36.04
C GLY A 15 24.37 6.48 -34.80
N PHE A 16 23.07 6.58 -34.53
CA PHE A 16 22.36 5.58 -33.71
C PHE A 16 22.16 4.29 -34.55
N PRO A 17 22.72 3.14 -34.17
CA PRO A 17 22.55 1.91 -34.92
C PRO A 17 21.09 1.42 -34.86
N GLY A 18 20.59 1.02 -36.03
CA GLY A 18 19.20 0.72 -36.32
C GLY A 18 18.53 -0.25 -35.36
N LYS A 19 17.28 0.09 -35.02
CA LYS A 19 16.34 -0.80 -34.33
C LYS A 19 16.01 -1.96 -35.27
N LYS A 20 16.62 -3.12 -35.02
CA LYS A 20 16.21 -4.39 -35.63
C LYS A 20 14.78 -4.70 -35.17
N THR A 21 13.82 -4.53 -36.09
CA THR A 21 12.48 -5.10 -36.01
C THR A 21 12.61 -6.61 -35.83
N ARG A 22 12.37 -7.10 -34.61
CA ARG A 22 12.19 -8.54 -34.37
C ARG A 22 10.86 -8.93 -34.97
N ALA A 23 10.90 -9.86 -35.92
CA ALA A 23 9.73 -10.49 -36.51
C ALA A 23 8.86 -11.15 -35.42
N PRO A 24 7.52 -11.16 -35.59
CA PRO A 24 6.64 -11.94 -34.73
C PRO A 24 6.93 -13.43 -34.94
N THR A 25 7.29 -14.13 -33.87
CA THR A 25 7.37 -15.60 -33.87
C THR A 25 5.98 -16.18 -34.19
N PRO A 26 5.87 -17.13 -35.14
CA PRO A 26 4.63 -17.84 -35.39
C PRO A 26 4.33 -18.71 -34.18
N TRP A 27 3.17 -18.49 -33.57
CA TRP A 27 2.61 -19.36 -32.55
C TRP A 27 2.40 -20.74 -33.17
N GLY A 28 3.34 -21.65 -32.87
CA GLY A 28 3.21 -23.06 -33.15
C GLY A 28 2.02 -23.61 -32.39
N LYS A 29 1.05 -24.09 -33.16
CA LYS A 29 0.00 -24.99 -32.70
C LYS A 29 0.65 -26.34 -32.44
N ASN A 30 0.65 -26.77 -31.20
CA ASN A 30 0.78 -28.18 -30.85
C ASN A 30 -0.29 -28.50 -29.81
N GLU A 31 -1.46 -28.81 -30.37
CA GLU A 31 -2.43 -29.74 -29.82
C GLU A 31 -1.67 -30.94 -29.24
N THR A 32 -1.67 -31.04 -27.91
CA THR A 32 -1.52 -32.34 -27.24
C THR A 32 -2.71 -32.48 -26.32
N LEU A 33 -3.69 -33.15 -26.90
CA LEU A 33 -4.88 -33.70 -26.30
C LEU A 33 -4.42 -34.80 -25.35
N LEU A 34 -4.19 -34.44 -24.09
CA LEU A 34 -4.01 -35.40 -23.00
C LEU A 34 -5.28 -35.37 -22.15
N ASP A 35 -6.13 -36.34 -22.47
CA ASP A 35 -7.00 -37.10 -21.58
C ASP A 35 -6.98 -36.67 -20.10
N ILE A 36 -7.90 -35.79 -19.73
CA ILE A 36 -8.28 -35.53 -18.33
C ILE A 36 -9.52 -36.38 -18.04
N SER A 37 -9.36 -37.70 -18.16
CA SER A 37 -10.38 -38.68 -17.83
C SER A 37 -9.71 -39.81 -17.06
N SER A 38 -9.44 -39.55 -15.78
CA SER A 38 -9.32 -40.50 -14.65
C SER A 38 -8.23 -40.06 -13.68
N CYS A 39 -8.62 -39.40 -12.59
CA CYS A 39 -7.94 -39.46 -11.30
C CYS A 39 -8.87 -38.87 -10.23
N HIS A 40 -9.63 -39.77 -9.64
CA HIS A 40 -10.19 -39.83 -8.29
C HIS A 40 -10.45 -38.57 -7.44
N PRO A 41 -11.65 -38.49 -6.81
CA PRO A 41 -11.95 -37.56 -5.74
C PRO A 41 -11.60 -38.15 -4.37
N THR A 42 -10.43 -37.81 -3.83
CA THR A 42 -10.12 -37.96 -2.38
C THR A 42 -8.80 -37.26 -2.06
N PHE A 43 -8.84 -35.93 -1.91
CA PHE A 43 -7.75 -35.18 -1.27
C PHE A 43 -8.29 -34.38 -0.08
N ALA A 44 -9.08 -35.08 0.74
CA ALA A 44 -9.33 -34.70 2.12
C ALA A 44 -8.28 -35.43 2.98
N ALA A 45 -7.64 -34.69 3.87
CA ALA A 45 -6.70 -35.17 4.90
C ALA A 45 -5.26 -35.50 4.47
N ALA A 46 -4.48 -34.48 4.12
CA ALA A 46 -3.03 -34.48 4.32
C ALA A 46 -2.45 -33.05 4.22
N PHE A 47 -2.91 -32.12 5.06
CA PHE A 47 -2.08 -30.95 5.35
C PHE A 47 -1.05 -31.37 6.39
N PRO A 48 0.25 -31.46 6.04
CA PRO A 48 1.26 -31.85 6.99
C PRO A 48 1.35 -30.78 8.10
N GLN A 49 1.15 -31.21 9.34
CA GLN A 49 1.48 -30.48 10.57
C GLN A 49 3.01 -30.26 10.70
N ILE A 50 3.68 -29.70 9.69
CA ILE A 50 5.14 -29.57 9.66
C ILE A 50 5.63 -28.20 10.19
N TYR A 51 4.76 -27.28 10.62
CA TYR A 51 5.20 -25.95 11.08
C TYR A 51 4.73 -25.54 12.48
N CYS A 52 4.73 -26.45 13.46
CA CYS A 52 4.41 -26.11 14.87
C CYS A 52 5.50 -26.51 15.89
N SER A 53 6.77 -26.59 15.50
CA SER A 53 7.82 -27.12 16.41
C SER A 53 8.89 -26.11 16.87
N ASN A 54 8.92 -24.87 16.39
CA ASN A 54 10.00 -23.92 16.74
C ASN A 54 9.53 -22.70 17.54
N LEU A 55 8.51 -22.87 18.39
CA LEU A 55 7.92 -21.78 19.19
C LEU A 55 8.55 -21.61 20.59
N GLN A 56 9.82 -22.01 20.72
CA GLN A 56 10.54 -21.96 22.00
C GLN A 56 11.94 -21.33 21.86
N GLN A 57 12.13 -20.36 20.97
CA GLN A 57 13.35 -19.54 20.97
C GLN A 57 13.16 -18.36 21.92
N ASP A 58 13.80 -18.51 23.08
CA ASP A 58 14.19 -17.51 24.08
C ASP A 58 13.54 -16.12 23.97
N ARG A 59 12.59 -15.88 24.89
CA ARG A 59 12.05 -14.55 25.23
C ARG A 59 13.08 -13.70 25.98
N GLY A 60 14.29 -13.59 25.47
CA GLY A 60 15.11 -12.41 25.72
C GLY A 60 14.40 -11.25 25.06
N ALA A 61 13.98 -10.24 25.83
CA ALA A 61 13.35 -9.04 25.27
C ALA A 61 14.37 -8.33 24.38
N PHE A 62 14.44 -8.69 23.10
CA PHE A 62 15.22 -7.98 22.11
C PHE A 62 14.55 -6.63 21.89
N VAL A 63 15.04 -5.64 22.63
CA VAL A 63 14.64 -4.24 22.48
C VAL A 63 15.32 -3.72 21.23
N MET A 64 14.58 -3.63 20.15
CA MET A 64 15.05 -2.99 18.92
C MET A 64 15.25 -1.49 19.22
N GLN A 65 16.46 -0.97 19.00
CA GLN A 65 16.76 0.44 19.20
C GLN A 65 16.08 1.29 18.12
N PRO A 66 15.66 2.53 18.41
CA PRO A 66 15.08 3.41 17.40
C PRO A 66 16.14 3.77 16.33
N VAL A 67 15.83 3.46 15.07
CA VAL A 67 16.70 3.74 13.91
C VAL A 67 16.11 4.86 13.07
N VAL A 68 16.96 5.82 12.67
CA VAL A 68 16.59 6.86 11.69
C VAL A 68 16.74 6.28 10.29
N VAL A 69 15.68 6.42 9.49
CA VAL A 69 15.60 5.89 8.13
C VAL A 69 15.41 7.04 7.16
N GLU A 70 16.34 7.20 6.22
CA GLU A 70 16.35 8.29 5.23
C GLU A 70 15.79 7.84 3.87
N SER A 71 15.90 6.55 3.58
CA SER A 71 15.51 5.99 2.29
C SER A 71 14.52 4.82 2.39
N GLU A 72 13.72 4.60 1.34
CA GLU A 72 12.82 3.44 1.26
C GLU A 72 13.59 2.12 1.21
N ALA A 73 14.83 2.12 0.74
CA ALA A 73 15.67 0.93 0.70
C ALA A 73 16.11 0.52 2.11
N GLU A 74 16.53 1.47 2.94
CA GLU A 74 16.80 1.26 4.37
C GLU A 74 15.55 0.76 5.10
N LEU A 75 14.37 1.35 4.82
CA LEU A 75 13.11 0.89 5.40
C LEU A 75 12.85 -0.59 5.09
N ARG A 76 13.10 -1.02 3.84
CA ARG A 76 12.92 -2.43 3.45
C ARG A 76 13.95 -3.33 4.13
N ALA A 77 15.19 -2.89 4.25
CA ALA A 77 16.24 -3.65 4.94
C ALA A 77 15.84 -3.89 6.41
N LEU A 78 15.44 -2.83 7.10
CA LEU A 78 14.96 -2.89 8.49
C LEU A 78 13.79 -3.86 8.66
N ILE A 79 12.82 -3.82 7.74
CA ILE A 79 11.69 -4.77 7.77
C ILE A 79 12.15 -6.22 7.56
N ARG A 80 13.09 -6.47 6.64
CA ARG A 80 13.64 -7.82 6.42
C ARG A 80 14.39 -8.33 7.66
N ASP A 81 15.21 -7.48 8.25
CA ASP A 81 15.95 -7.82 9.47
C ASP A 81 14.98 -8.16 10.59
N ARG A 82 13.90 -7.38 10.76
CA ARG A 82 12.86 -7.66 11.75
C ARG A 82 12.09 -8.97 11.50
N ILE A 83 11.80 -9.29 10.24
CA ILE A 83 11.14 -10.56 9.88
C ILE A 83 12.08 -11.74 10.17
N ALA A 84 13.37 -11.58 9.87
CA ALA A 84 14.40 -12.57 10.16
C ALA A 84 14.60 -12.76 11.68
N GLU A 85 14.56 -11.67 12.46
CA GLU A 85 14.58 -11.71 13.93
C GLU A 85 13.40 -12.51 14.51
N PHE A 86 12.20 -12.35 13.94
CA PHE A 86 11.04 -13.14 14.34
C PHE A 86 11.09 -14.60 13.87
N GLY A 87 12.02 -14.96 12.98
CA GLY A 87 12.09 -16.30 12.40
C GLY A 87 10.83 -16.68 11.62
N THR A 88 10.10 -15.69 11.09
CA THR A 88 8.82 -15.90 10.39
C THR A 88 8.99 -15.84 8.87
N THR A 89 8.01 -16.37 8.14
CA THR A 89 7.96 -16.28 6.68
C THR A 89 7.08 -15.11 6.24
N TYR A 90 7.27 -14.64 5.01
CA TYR A 90 6.42 -13.57 4.45
C TYR A 90 4.94 -13.92 4.44
N GLY A 91 4.59 -15.19 4.18
CA GLY A 91 3.21 -15.66 4.18
C GLY A 91 2.55 -15.59 5.56
N ALA A 92 3.29 -15.88 6.64
CA ALA A 92 2.77 -15.75 8.00
C ALA A 92 2.48 -14.28 8.36
N VAL A 93 3.37 -13.37 7.97
CA VAL A 93 3.18 -11.93 8.17
C VAL A 93 1.99 -11.41 7.35
N GLU A 94 1.82 -11.88 6.11
CA GLU A 94 0.68 -11.54 5.25
C GLU A 94 -0.65 -12.00 5.86
N ALA A 95 -0.70 -13.25 6.34
CA ALA A 95 -1.88 -13.81 6.98
C ALA A 95 -2.26 -13.03 8.24
N TYR A 96 -1.29 -12.65 9.07
CA TYR A 96 -1.53 -11.84 10.27
C TYR A 96 -2.01 -10.42 9.94
N ALA A 97 -1.39 -9.80 8.93
CA ALA A 97 -1.74 -8.43 8.50
C ALA A 97 -3.05 -8.35 7.69
N GLY A 98 -3.65 -9.49 7.33
CA GLY A 98 -4.80 -9.54 6.42
C GLY A 98 -4.46 -9.06 5.00
N LEU A 99 -3.20 -9.23 4.57
CA LEU A 99 -2.73 -8.86 3.26
C LEU A 99 -2.89 -10.02 2.26
N PRO A 100 -3.07 -9.73 0.97
CA PRO A 100 -3.13 -10.78 -0.04
C PRO A 100 -1.80 -11.54 -0.13
N GLU A 101 -1.88 -12.80 -0.50
CA GLU A 101 -0.71 -13.68 -0.61
C GLU A 101 0.33 -13.13 -1.61
N SER A 102 1.61 -13.31 -1.28
CA SER A 102 2.76 -12.82 -2.03
C SER A 102 2.84 -11.30 -2.16
N TYR A 103 2.06 -10.54 -1.38
CA TYR A 103 2.11 -9.09 -1.39
C TYR A 103 3.39 -8.54 -0.74
N VAL A 104 3.76 -9.06 0.43
CA VAL A 104 5.02 -8.73 1.12
C VAL A 104 6.22 -9.18 0.29
N ALA A 105 6.14 -10.34 -0.37
CA ALA A 105 7.19 -10.78 -1.29
C ALA A 105 7.43 -9.76 -2.43
N LYS A 106 6.37 -9.15 -3.00
CA LYS A 106 6.48 -8.10 -4.03
C LYS A 106 7.01 -6.77 -3.48
N LEU A 107 6.80 -6.48 -2.20
CA LEU A 107 7.36 -5.30 -1.53
C LEU A 107 8.85 -5.48 -1.23
N MET A 108 9.25 -6.69 -0.80
CA MET A 108 10.61 -7.00 -0.36
C MET A 108 11.54 -7.46 -1.47
N ALA A 109 11.05 -7.61 -2.70
CA ALA A 109 11.86 -7.95 -3.87
C ALA A 109 13.09 -7.03 -4.04
N PRO A 110 14.23 -7.56 -4.51
CA PRO A 110 15.48 -6.80 -4.67
C PRO A 110 15.32 -5.65 -5.67
N SER A 111 14.56 -5.88 -6.73
CA SER A 111 14.06 -4.82 -7.60
C SER A 111 12.66 -4.40 -7.15
N ARG A 112 12.36 -3.09 -7.18
CA ARG A 112 11.08 -2.55 -6.77
C ARG A 112 9.98 -2.97 -7.75
N ILE A 113 9.24 -4.02 -7.40
CA ILE A 113 8.03 -4.44 -8.12
C ILE A 113 6.82 -3.61 -7.65
N ARG A 114 6.68 -3.42 -6.33
CA ARG A 114 5.58 -2.65 -5.71
C ARG A 114 6.12 -1.60 -4.73
N ARG A 115 5.37 -0.52 -4.54
CA ARG A 115 5.59 0.50 -3.51
C ARG A 115 4.70 0.25 -2.30
N PHE A 116 5.14 0.68 -1.13
CA PHE A 116 4.30 0.75 0.05
C PHE A 116 3.12 1.70 -0.21
N GLY A 117 1.91 1.21 0.00
CA GLY A 117 0.69 2.01 -0.10
C GLY A 117 0.26 2.51 1.27
N ASN A 118 -0.61 3.53 1.28
CA ASN A 118 -1.12 4.14 2.51
C ASN A 118 -1.82 3.14 3.45
N ARG A 119 -2.38 2.04 2.91
CA ARG A 119 -3.01 0.99 3.70
C ARG A 119 -2.06 -0.14 4.07
N SER A 120 -1.15 -0.51 3.17
CA SER A 120 -0.30 -1.69 3.40
C SER A 120 0.87 -1.42 4.34
N LEU A 121 1.42 -0.20 4.33
CA LEU A 121 2.50 0.16 5.24
C LEU A 121 2.08 0.06 6.72
N PRO A 122 1.00 0.70 7.19
CA PRO A 122 0.62 0.63 8.61
C PRO A 122 0.26 -0.78 9.05
N LEU A 123 -0.42 -1.57 8.20
CA LEU A 123 -0.76 -2.97 8.52
C LEU A 123 0.49 -3.83 8.68
N LEU A 124 1.48 -3.65 7.79
CA LEU A 124 2.75 -4.38 7.88
C LEU A 124 3.55 -3.98 9.13
N LEU A 125 3.59 -2.68 9.45
CA LEU A 125 4.27 -2.19 10.65
C LEU A 125 3.59 -2.72 11.92
N GLN A 126 2.26 -2.71 11.97
CA GLN A 126 1.48 -3.28 13.07
C GLN A 126 1.74 -4.79 13.24
N ALA A 127 1.80 -5.53 12.14
CA ALA A 127 2.12 -6.97 12.15
C ALA A 127 3.51 -7.25 12.70
N LEU A 128 4.46 -6.35 12.49
CA LEU A 128 5.84 -6.47 12.97
C LEU A 128 6.08 -5.79 14.33
N ALA A 129 5.01 -5.29 14.97
CA ALA A 129 5.08 -4.47 16.18
C ALA A 129 6.03 -3.27 16.06
N LEU A 130 6.14 -2.71 14.85
CA LEU A 130 6.90 -1.50 14.54
C LEU A 130 5.98 -0.29 14.54
N GLY A 131 6.49 0.85 15.00
CA GLY A 131 5.81 2.14 14.96
C GLY A 131 6.71 3.23 14.39
N ILE A 132 6.11 4.22 13.73
CA ILE A 132 6.83 5.41 13.29
C ILE A 132 6.81 6.41 14.44
N ALA A 133 7.92 6.53 15.18
CA ALA A 133 8.01 7.43 16.33
C ALA A 133 8.20 8.90 15.91
N ARG A 134 8.99 9.15 14.85
CA ARG A 134 9.33 10.50 14.39
C ARG A 134 9.44 10.53 12.87
N VAL A 135 8.88 11.56 12.25
CA VAL A 135 9.05 11.87 10.83
C VAL A 135 9.67 13.25 10.73
N GLU A 136 10.88 13.32 10.20
CA GLU A 136 11.59 14.58 9.96
C GLU A 136 11.51 14.95 8.48
N PHE A 137 11.07 16.17 8.20
CA PHE A 137 11.04 16.71 6.85
C PHE A 137 12.23 17.64 6.64
N VAL A 138 13.21 17.19 5.87
CA VAL A 138 14.38 17.99 5.50
C VAL A 138 14.14 18.63 4.13
N GLU A 139 14.16 19.96 4.08
CA GLU A 139 13.96 20.70 2.82
C GLU A 139 15.26 20.78 2.01
N ASP A 140 15.28 20.17 0.83
CA ASP A 140 16.36 20.35 -0.15
C ASP A 140 16.23 21.73 -0.82
N ARG A 141 17.07 22.67 -0.37
CA ARG A 141 17.11 24.06 -0.86
C ARG A 141 17.23 24.14 -2.39
N THR A 142 17.95 23.21 -3.02
CA THR A 142 18.16 23.22 -4.47
C THR A 142 16.89 22.85 -5.23
N ARG A 143 16.14 21.87 -4.73
CA ARG A 143 14.86 21.43 -5.31
C ARG A 143 13.77 22.46 -5.04
N THR A 144 13.73 23.04 -3.84
CA THR A 144 12.79 24.11 -3.49
C THR A 144 12.89 25.28 -4.47
N ALA A 145 14.10 25.73 -4.80
CA ALA A 145 14.29 26.82 -5.76
C ALA A 145 13.70 26.49 -7.14
N LYS A 146 13.81 25.24 -7.61
CA LYS A 146 13.22 24.78 -8.88
C LYS A 146 11.70 24.71 -8.81
N VAL A 147 11.16 24.21 -7.71
CA VAL A 147 9.72 24.07 -7.48
C VAL A 147 9.04 25.43 -7.39
N ARG A 148 9.63 26.38 -6.63
CA ARG A 148 9.12 27.76 -6.49
C ARG A 148 9.01 28.49 -7.83
N LYS A 149 9.94 28.25 -8.76
CA LYS A 149 9.89 28.85 -10.11
C LYS A 149 8.73 28.31 -10.97
N ARG A 150 8.30 27.07 -10.73
CA ARG A 150 7.27 26.39 -11.56
C ARG A 150 5.86 26.49 -10.98
N LEU A 151 5.75 26.50 -9.65
CA LEU A 151 4.46 26.62 -8.98
C LEU A 151 3.98 28.07 -9.00
N VAL A 152 3.09 28.40 -9.93
CA VAL A 152 2.34 29.66 -9.87
C VAL A 152 1.47 29.63 -8.61
N PRO A 153 1.59 30.61 -7.71
CA PRO A 153 0.75 30.66 -6.52
C PRO A 153 -0.71 30.71 -6.95
N ARG A 154 -1.46 29.64 -6.63
CA ARG A 154 -2.90 29.62 -6.87
C ARG A 154 -3.53 30.71 -6.00
N ARG A 155 -4.13 31.72 -6.63
CA ARG A 155 -4.98 32.69 -5.93
C ARG A 155 -6.20 31.95 -5.36
N ARG A 156 -6.05 31.37 -4.18
CA ARG A 156 -7.20 30.98 -3.37
C ARG A 156 -7.83 32.28 -2.92
N ARG A 157 -9.11 32.48 -3.24
CA ARG A 157 -9.90 33.47 -2.49
C ARG A 157 -9.74 33.07 -1.04
N LEU A 158 -9.29 34.02 -0.21
CA LEU A 158 -9.34 33.84 1.23
C LEU A 158 -10.81 33.54 1.53
N VAL A 159 -11.12 32.28 1.81
CA VAL A 159 -12.40 31.93 2.40
C VAL A 159 -12.34 32.67 3.72
N ARG A 160 -13.16 33.73 3.85
CA ARG A 160 -13.32 34.45 5.10
C ARG A 160 -13.53 33.37 6.15
N PRO A 161 -12.71 33.30 7.22
CA PRO A 161 -12.88 32.27 8.23
C PRO A 161 -14.34 32.35 8.66
N VAL A 162 -15.11 31.29 8.37
CA VAL A 162 -16.45 31.16 8.93
C VAL A 162 -16.21 31.23 10.44
N PRO A 163 -16.83 32.17 11.16
CA PRO A 163 -16.75 32.20 12.60
C PRO A 163 -17.05 30.78 13.08
N LEU A 164 -16.11 30.18 13.83
CA LEU A 164 -16.38 28.94 14.54
C LEU A 164 -17.71 29.15 15.21
N HIS A 165 -18.70 28.33 14.83
CA HIS A 165 -20.06 28.48 15.28
C HIS A 165 -20.01 28.60 16.80
N GLN A 166 -20.25 29.81 17.33
CA GLN A 166 -20.72 29.94 18.70
C GLN A 166 -21.94 29.04 18.73
N GLY A 167 -21.81 27.95 19.48
CA GLY A 167 -22.65 26.79 19.34
C GLY A 167 -24.10 27.20 19.29
N ILE A 168 -24.79 26.78 18.23
CA ILE A 168 -26.22 26.48 18.33
C ILE A 168 -26.30 25.20 19.17
N ALA A 169 -25.88 25.28 20.43
CA ALA A 169 -26.50 24.51 21.49
C ALA A 169 -27.77 25.28 21.85
N ALA A 170 -28.66 25.46 20.86
CA ALA A 170 -30.06 25.43 21.21
C ALA A 170 -30.25 24.02 21.77
N GLU A 171 -30.71 23.93 23.01
CA GLU A 171 -31.11 22.67 23.61
C GLU A 171 -31.98 21.95 22.57
N CYS A 172 -31.43 20.90 21.95
CA CYS A 172 -32.24 19.97 21.19
C CYS A 172 -33.15 19.31 22.22
N SER A 173 -34.30 19.93 22.50
CA SER A 173 -35.44 19.24 23.07
C SER A 173 -35.76 18.16 22.05
N GLN A 174 -35.29 16.96 22.33
CA GLN A 174 -35.60 15.76 21.58
C GLN A 174 -37.07 15.44 21.88
N GLY A 175 -37.97 16.26 21.34
CA GLY A 175 -39.38 15.96 21.29
C GLY A 175 -39.47 14.57 20.66
N ASN A 176 -40.21 13.68 21.32
CA ASN A 176 -40.33 12.26 21.01
C ASN A 176 -40.60 12.02 19.51
N LEU A 177 -39.56 11.99 18.67
CA LEU A 177 -39.64 11.69 17.25
C LEU A 177 -40.01 10.21 17.01
N PHE A 178 -39.96 9.40 18.06
CA PHE A 178 -40.39 8.00 18.07
C PHE A 178 -41.71 7.79 18.83
N GLY A 179 -42.39 8.86 19.25
CA GLY A 179 -43.74 8.78 19.77
C GLY A 179 -44.74 8.74 18.63
N SER A 180 -45.47 7.63 18.49
CA SER A 180 -46.63 7.39 17.61
C SER A 180 -46.32 6.63 16.32
N ASN A 181 -46.05 5.34 16.45
CA ASN A 181 -46.64 4.32 15.56
C ASN A 181 -47.14 3.16 16.45
N THR A 182 -47.98 3.49 17.43
CA THR A 182 -48.89 2.51 18.00
C THR A 182 -50.08 2.42 17.04
N GLU A 183 -49.83 1.91 15.84
CA GLU A 183 -50.92 1.48 14.96
C GLU A 183 -51.54 0.27 15.66
N GLU A 184 -52.77 0.42 16.17
CA GLU A 184 -53.59 -0.71 16.55
C GLU A 184 -53.73 -1.62 15.32
N PRO A 185 -53.37 -2.92 15.42
CA PRO A 185 -53.50 -3.83 14.30
C PRO A 185 -54.98 -4.04 13.98
N SER A 186 -55.46 -3.42 12.90
CA SER A 186 -56.85 -3.46 12.43
C SER A 186 -57.23 -4.78 11.73
N TRP A 187 -56.49 -5.87 11.96
CA TRP A 187 -56.79 -7.14 11.30
C TRP A 187 -57.96 -7.84 12.01
N PRO A 188 -59.06 -8.16 11.31
CA PRO A 188 -60.17 -8.89 11.90
C PRO A 188 -59.71 -10.29 12.30
N ARG A 189 -59.97 -10.66 13.56
CA ARG A 189 -59.65 -12.01 14.04
C ARG A 189 -60.61 -13.02 13.39
N PRO A 190 -60.11 -14.15 12.88
CA PRO A 190 -60.97 -15.18 12.32
C PRO A 190 -61.85 -15.78 13.42
N THR A 191 -63.16 -15.77 13.21
CA THR A 191 -64.13 -16.49 14.02
C THR A 191 -63.97 -17.98 13.77
N SER A 192 -63.73 -18.74 14.84
CA SER A 192 -63.71 -20.20 14.80
C SER A 192 -65.16 -20.70 14.87
N ASP A 193 -65.63 -21.33 13.80
CA ASP A 193 -66.78 -22.25 13.81
C ASP A 193 -66.28 -23.69 13.99
#